data_AF-A0A8T1TDF4-F1
#
_entry.id   AF-A0A8T1TDF4-F1
#
_cell.length_a   1.000
_cell.length_b   1.000
_cell.length_c   1.000
_cell.angle_alpha   90.00
_cell.angle_beta   90.00
_cell.angle_gamma   90.00
#
_symmetry.space_group_name_H-M   'P 1'
#
loop_
_entity.id
_entity.type
_entity.pdbx_description
1 polymer ?
#
loop_
_entity_poly.entity_id
_entity_poly.type
_entity_poly.pdbx_seq_one_letter_code
_entity_poly.pdbx_strand_id
1 'polypeptide(L)'
;GSLAGAGGSGRTWVQGPSLWDPHQPQRPKQRMDGDGRGLESLGDFVSGPLVTWVRTLENLVPLGWLQDEPQSPSAPDRQARAREYFLHLADGAFLTQVMGLIDPTPWRARPPQSQQGDERLRLQTLHALLQQLRTFYQDDLQQLILMTPPNVQLLARDPLTEPGIEEMRKLLLLLLGAAVQCERKAEIIERIQGLDIETQTALASAIQEVTQDPGVVLSLQWGALAELHPLELTRVLQDLSSRLRGLVHERNASAEVRGALGHIPATPSPPCA
;
A
#
# COMPACT_ATOMS: atom_id res chain seq x y z
N GLY A 1 -42.66 20.97 3.45
CA GLY A 1 -42.29 19.85 4.33
C GLY A 1 -41.13 19.12 3.70
N SER A 2 -40.03 19.01 4.43
CA SER A 2 -38.71 18.50 4.00
C SER A 2 -38.66 17.06 3.53
N LEU A 3 -37.77 16.87 2.55
CA LEU A 3 -36.79 15.79 2.30
C LEU A 3 -36.69 14.61 3.30
N ALA A 4 -36.64 13.39 2.74
CA ALA A 4 -35.81 12.27 3.18
C ALA A 4 -35.51 11.42 1.92
N GLY A 5 -34.28 11.13 1.49
CA GLY A 5 -33.06 10.92 2.25
C GLY A 5 -32.82 9.40 2.38
N ALA A 6 -32.53 8.71 1.28
CA ALA A 6 -32.14 7.31 1.29
C ALA A 6 -30.70 7.20 1.80
N GLY A 7 -30.57 6.99 3.10
CA GLY A 7 -29.30 6.79 3.80
C GLY A 7 -28.72 5.40 3.54
N GLY A 8 -27.40 5.37 3.32
CA GLY A 8 -26.61 4.16 3.13
C GLY A 8 -26.61 3.28 4.38
N SER A 9 -26.85 2.00 4.13
CA SER A 9 -26.51 0.87 5.01
C SER A 9 -25.04 0.51 4.73
N GLY A 10 -24.16 0.26 5.69
CA GLY A 10 -24.28 0.24 7.13
C GLY A 10 -22.87 0.22 7.74
N ARG A 11 -22.65 1.07 8.75
CA ARG A 11 -21.61 0.89 9.75
C ARG A 11 -22.28 0.37 11.01
N THR A 12 -22.28 -0.93 11.20
CA THR A 12 -22.50 -1.54 12.51
C THR A 12 -21.63 -2.78 12.60
N TRP A 13 -20.42 -2.60 13.12
CA TRP A 13 -19.65 -3.69 13.72
C TRP A 13 -20.33 -4.08 15.03
N VAL A 14 -21.45 -4.81 14.97
CA VAL A 14 -22.09 -5.35 16.18
C VAL A 14 -22.68 -6.74 15.90
N GLN A 15 -22.14 -7.71 16.65
CA GLN A 15 -22.68 -9.02 17.08
C GLN A 15 -22.40 -10.30 16.26
N GLY A 16 -21.35 -11.02 16.68
CA GLY A 16 -21.08 -12.46 16.47
C GLY A 16 -19.65 -12.84 16.88
N PRO A 17 -19.44 -13.95 17.60
CA PRO A 17 -18.88 -13.97 18.96
C PRO A 17 -17.46 -13.37 19.09
N SER A 18 -17.33 -12.59 20.15
CA SER A 18 -16.22 -11.76 20.57
C SER A 18 -14.93 -12.55 20.79
N LEU A 19 -13.98 -12.42 19.86
CA LEU A 19 -12.56 -12.64 20.15
C LEU A 19 -11.75 -11.32 20.15
N TRP A 20 -12.38 -10.21 19.77
CA TRP A 20 -11.80 -8.88 19.77
C TRP A 20 -12.56 -8.01 20.78
N ASP A 21 -12.05 -7.95 22.01
CA ASP A 21 -12.56 -7.01 23.02
C ASP A 21 -11.51 -5.91 23.22
N PRO A 22 -11.81 -4.64 22.89
CA PRO A 22 -10.89 -3.51 23.08
C PRO A 22 -10.58 -3.21 24.57
N HIS A 23 -11.21 -3.90 25.51
CA HIS A 23 -11.00 -3.74 26.95
C HIS A 23 -10.15 -4.83 27.64
N GLN A 24 -9.42 -5.68 26.90
CA GLN A 24 -8.39 -6.50 27.57
C GLN A 24 -7.36 -5.59 28.26
N PRO A 25 -7.05 -5.80 29.55
CA PRO A 25 -6.09 -4.97 30.26
C PRO A 25 -4.71 -5.11 29.60
N GLN A 26 -4.31 -4.07 28.87
CA GLN A 26 -2.96 -3.96 28.33
C GLN A 26 -1.97 -3.97 29.50
N ARG A 27 -0.99 -4.87 29.46
CA ARG A 27 0.20 -4.73 30.31
C ARG A 27 0.79 -3.34 30.09
N PRO A 28 1.28 -2.65 31.15
CA PRO A 28 1.74 -1.28 31.02
C PRO A 28 2.82 -1.19 29.95
N LYS A 29 2.54 -0.34 28.95
CA LYS A 29 3.42 0.01 27.84
C LYS A 29 4.70 0.62 28.45
N GLN A 30 5.78 -0.16 28.51
CA GLN A 30 7.10 0.41 28.77
C GLN A 30 7.36 1.42 27.65
N ARG A 31 7.50 2.68 28.05
CA ARG A 31 7.93 3.77 27.19
C ARG A 31 9.36 3.47 26.75
N MET A 32 9.50 2.75 25.64
CA MET A 32 10.73 2.77 24.87
C MET A 32 10.71 4.07 24.07
N ASP A 33 11.30 5.10 24.67
CA ASP A 33 11.95 6.14 23.87
C ASP A 33 13.03 5.42 23.06
N GLY A 34 12.78 5.26 21.77
CA GLY A 34 13.61 4.48 20.86
C GLY A 34 13.38 4.91 19.43
N ASP A 35 13.99 6.03 19.07
CA ASP A 35 14.35 6.31 17.68
C ASP A 35 15.18 5.13 17.18
N GLY A 36 14.53 4.23 16.46
CA GLY A 36 14.98 2.85 16.31
C GLY A 36 14.25 2.13 15.18
N ARG A 37 13.92 2.82 14.09
CA ARG A 37 13.79 2.15 12.79
C ARG A 37 15.20 1.71 12.37
N GLY A 38 15.71 0.69 13.05
CA GLY A 38 16.90 -0.02 12.63
C GLY A 38 16.67 -0.46 11.18
N LEU A 39 17.70 -0.29 10.37
CA LEU A 39 17.69 -0.65 8.97
C LEU A 39 17.32 -2.14 8.84
N GLU A 40 16.07 -2.43 8.43
CA GLU A 40 15.63 -3.81 8.25
C GLU A 40 16.41 -4.42 7.08
N SER A 41 17.08 -5.55 7.32
CA SER A 41 17.75 -6.24 6.22
C SER A 41 16.72 -6.86 5.28
N LEU A 42 17.07 -7.04 4.01
CA LEU A 42 16.19 -7.71 3.03
C LEU A 42 15.67 -9.06 3.55
N GLY A 43 16.51 -9.83 4.25
CA GLY A 43 16.15 -11.12 4.81
C GLY A 43 15.10 -11.02 5.92
N ASP A 44 15.22 -9.99 6.78
CA ASP A 44 14.27 -9.72 7.85
C ASP A 44 12.92 -9.31 7.26
N PHE A 45 12.91 -8.41 6.26
CA PHE A 45 11.70 -7.99 5.57
C PHE A 45 10.97 -9.16 4.90
N VAL A 46 11.69 -10.02 4.17
CA VAL A 46 11.11 -11.19 3.50
C VAL A 46 10.64 -12.27 4.48
N SER A 47 11.16 -12.26 5.71
CA SER A 47 10.69 -13.13 6.80
C SER A 47 9.62 -12.44 7.66
N GLY A 48 9.34 -11.17 7.39
CA GLY A 48 8.46 -10.33 8.17
C GLY A 48 6.97 -10.61 7.94
N PRO A 49 6.11 -10.03 8.78
CA PRO A 49 4.69 -10.36 8.84
C PRO A 49 3.93 -10.07 7.55
N LEU A 50 4.22 -8.95 6.88
CA LEU A 50 3.55 -8.58 5.62
C LEU A 50 3.85 -9.60 4.52
N VAL A 51 5.11 -10.02 4.39
CA VAL A 51 5.50 -11.01 3.37
C VAL A 51 4.95 -12.39 3.71
N THR A 52 4.96 -12.78 5.00
CA THR A 52 4.34 -14.01 5.46
C THR A 52 2.84 -14.06 5.15
N TRP A 53 2.12 -12.95 5.36
CA TRP A 53 0.71 -12.85 4.94
C TRP A 53 0.56 -13.02 3.43
N VAL A 54 1.35 -12.31 2.61
CA VAL A 54 1.30 -12.41 1.15
C VAL A 54 1.50 -13.84 0.67
N ARG A 55 2.42 -14.61 1.30
CA ARG A 55 2.66 -16.03 0.98
C ARG A 55 1.41 -16.90 1.15
N THR A 56 0.53 -16.57 2.09
CA THR A 56 -0.74 -17.32 2.28
C THR A 56 -1.67 -17.24 1.07
N LEU A 57 -1.46 -16.27 0.19
CA LEU A 57 -2.27 -16.02 -1.01
C LEU A 57 -1.70 -16.68 -2.27
N GLU A 58 -0.49 -17.22 -2.22
CA GLU A 58 0.20 -17.83 -3.38
C GLU A 58 -0.60 -18.95 -4.02
N ASN A 59 -1.22 -19.79 -3.21
CA ASN A 59 -2.03 -20.91 -3.69
C ASN A 59 -3.37 -20.49 -4.32
N LEU A 60 -3.72 -19.21 -4.28
CA LEU A 60 -4.99 -18.68 -4.79
C LEU A 60 -4.85 -18.00 -6.15
N VAL A 61 -3.61 -17.73 -6.58
CA VAL A 61 -3.35 -17.04 -7.84
C VAL A 61 -2.42 -17.90 -8.71
N PRO A 62 -2.65 -17.94 -10.05
CA PRO A 62 -1.82 -18.74 -10.95
C PRO A 62 -0.33 -18.35 -10.98
N LEU A 63 0.01 -17.14 -10.51
CA LEU A 63 1.37 -16.60 -10.46
C LEU A 63 2.00 -16.67 -9.06
N GLY A 64 1.48 -17.52 -8.16
CA GLY A 64 2.13 -17.77 -6.87
C GLY A 64 3.55 -18.33 -7.06
N TRP A 65 4.40 -18.15 -6.06
CA TRP A 65 5.72 -18.79 -6.02
C TRP A 65 5.57 -20.31 -5.92
N LEU A 66 5.60 -20.99 -7.08
CA LEU A 66 5.73 -22.44 -7.13
C LEU A 66 7.22 -22.78 -7.10
N GLN A 67 7.69 -23.25 -5.95
CA GLN A 67 9.05 -23.74 -5.80
C GLN A 67 9.13 -25.11 -6.50
N ASP A 68 9.45 -25.12 -7.80
CA ASP A 68 9.94 -26.34 -8.46
C ASP A 68 11.32 -26.63 -7.85
N GLU A 69 11.38 -27.38 -6.76
CA GLU A 69 12.64 -27.79 -6.12
C GLU A 69 13.47 -28.64 -7.11
N PRO A 70 14.61 -28.16 -7.63
CA PRO A 70 15.62 -29.06 -8.12
C PRO A 70 16.32 -29.60 -6.87
N GLN A 71 16.29 -30.92 -6.68
CA GLN A 71 17.16 -31.63 -5.73
C GLN A 71 18.62 -31.42 -6.15
N SER A 72 19.17 -30.23 -5.89
CA SER A 72 20.54 -29.86 -6.20
C SER A 72 21.34 -29.79 -4.89
N PRO A 73 22.55 -30.37 -4.81
CA PRO A 73 23.26 -30.56 -3.54
C PRO A 73 23.78 -29.27 -2.89
N SER A 74 23.62 -28.12 -3.53
CA SER A 74 23.92 -26.80 -2.98
C SER A 74 22.62 -26.03 -2.80
N ALA A 75 21.99 -26.17 -1.62
CA ALA A 75 20.85 -25.34 -1.26
C ALA A 75 21.28 -23.86 -1.39
N PRO A 76 20.59 -23.03 -2.19
CA PRO A 76 20.97 -21.63 -2.31
C PRO A 76 20.89 -20.98 -0.94
N ASP A 77 21.88 -20.12 -0.63
CA ASP A 77 21.95 -19.39 0.63
C ASP A 77 20.60 -18.75 0.96
N ARG A 78 20.20 -18.75 2.25
CA ARG A 78 18.94 -18.13 2.71
C ARG A 78 18.72 -16.73 2.13
N GLN A 79 19.81 -15.96 2.04
CA GLN A 79 19.81 -14.61 1.47
C GLN A 79 19.51 -14.58 -0.04
N ALA A 80 20.01 -15.55 -0.81
CA ALA A 80 19.75 -15.66 -2.23
C ALA A 80 18.26 -15.96 -2.48
N ARG A 81 17.66 -16.89 -1.71
CA ARG A 81 16.22 -17.18 -1.76
C ARG A 81 15.37 -15.96 -1.40
N ALA A 82 15.75 -15.24 -0.34
CA ALA A 82 15.03 -14.01 0.04
C ALA A 82 15.08 -12.96 -1.06
N ARG A 83 16.25 -12.78 -1.70
CA ARG A 83 16.43 -11.87 -2.83
C ARG A 83 15.58 -12.26 -4.03
N GLU A 84 15.57 -13.54 -4.40
CA GLU A 84 14.78 -14.06 -5.52
C GLU A 84 13.29 -13.81 -5.28
N TYR A 85 12.81 -14.17 -4.09
CA TYR A 85 11.43 -13.96 -3.65
C TYR A 85 11.03 -12.49 -3.71
N PHE A 86 11.87 -11.61 -3.19
CA PHE A 86 11.62 -10.17 -3.24
C PHE A 86 11.56 -9.65 -4.68
N LEU A 87 12.41 -10.12 -5.58
CA LEU A 87 12.39 -9.69 -6.98
C LEU A 87 11.11 -10.10 -7.70
N HIS A 88 10.53 -11.25 -7.37
CA HIS A 88 9.22 -11.62 -7.91
C HIS A 88 8.09 -10.76 -7.34
N LEU A 89 8.13 -10.38 -6.06
CA LEU A 89 7.17 -9.38 -5.55
C LEU A 89 7.34 -8.05 -6.29
N ALA A 90 8.58 -7.61 -6.50
CA ALA A 90 8.92 -6.38 -7.20
C ALA A 90 8.56 -6.39 -8.69
N ASP A 91 8.44 -7.56 -9.32
CA ASP A 91 7.93 -7.70 -10.68
C ASP A 91 6.47 -7.21 -10.80
N GLY A 92 5.73 -7.25 -9.69
CA GLY A 92 4.38 -6.71 -9.57
C GLY A 92 3.29 -7.61 -10.16
N ALA A 93 3.62 -8.52 -11.07
CA ALA A 93 2.65 -9.40 -11.73
C ALA A 93 1.82 -10.23 -10.74
N PHE A 94 2.48 -10.84 -9.76
CA PHE A 94 1.82 -11.59 -8.69
C PHE A 94 0.93 -10.68 -7.82
N LEU A 95 1.43 -9.51 -7.41
CA LEU A 95 0.65 -8.56 -6.62
C LEU A 95 -0.56 -8.02 -7.38
N THR A 96 -0.49 -7.88 -8.71
CA THR A 96 -1.63 -7.57 -9.56
C THR A 96 -2.70 -8.66 -9.52
N GLN A 97 -2.30 -9.94 -9.51
CA GLN A 97 -3.26 -11.04 -9.35
C GLN A 97 -3.90 -11.05 -7.96
N VAL A 98 -3.11 -10.78 -6.91
CA VAL A 98 -3.63 -10.59 -5.55
C VAL A 98 -4.65 -9.45 -5.52
N MET A 99 -4.36 -8.33 -6.18
CA MET A 99 -5.32 -7.23 -6.30
C MET A 99 -6.59 -7.66 -7.05
N GLY A 100 -6.51 -8.56 -8.03
CA GLY A 100 -7.67 -9.16 -8.70
C GLY A 100 -8.53 -10.07 -7.79
N LEU A 101 -7.94 -10.66 -6.74
CA LEU A 101 -8.71 -11.37 -5.70
C LEU A 101 -9.46 -10.41 -4.78
N ILE A 102 -8.88 -9.24 -4.54
CA ILE A 102 -9.42 -8.18 -3.67
C ILE A 102 -10.53 -7.41 -4.39
N ASP A 103 -10.28 -7.01 -5.63
CA ASP A 103 -11.21 -6.29 -6.51
C ASP A 103 -11.38 -7.08 -7.82
N PRO A 104 -12.44 -7.91 -7.94
CA PRO A 104 -12.68 -8.73 -9.13
C PRO A 104 -13.27 -7.94 -10.31
N THR A 105 -13.33 -6.61 -10.26
CA THR A 105 -13.99 -5.83 -11.32
C THR A 105 -13.29 -5.98 -12.69
N PRO A 106 -14.03 -6.46 -13.72
CA PRO A 106 -13.42 -6.94 -14.97
C PRO A 106 -12.80 -5.86 -15.86
N TRP A 107 -13.19 -4.59 -15.70
CA TRP A 107 -12.62 -3.48 -16.47
C TRP A 107 -11.27 -2.99 -15.91
N ARG A 108 -10.98 -3.30 -14.63
CA ARG A 108 -9.73 -2.94 -13.95
C ARG A 108 -8.67 -4.07 -14.01
N ALA A 109 -9.09 -5.28 -14.36
CA ALA A 109 -8.28 -6.49 -14.38
C ALA A 109 -7.48 -6.75 -15.68
N ARG A 110 -7.12 -5.73 -16.46
CA ARG A 110 -6.31 -5.95 -17.68
C ARG A 110 -4.83 -5.69 -17.41
N PRO A 111 -4.04 -6.68 -16.95
CA PRO A 111 -2.60 -6.52 -16.91
C PRO A 111 -2.05 -6.37 -18.33
N PRO A 112 -0.97 -5.59 -18.52
CA PRO A 112 -0.18 -5.69 -19.74
C PRO A 112 0.34 -7.12 -19.88
N GLN A 113 0.05 -7.77 -21.01
CA GLN A 113 0.63 -9.07 -21.33
C GLN A 113 2.06 -8.88 -21.86
N SER A 114 3.08 -9.38 -21.15
CA SER A 114 4.20 -10.15 -21.73
C SER A 114 5.39 -10.32 -20.77
N GLN A 115 6.14 -11.43 -20.93
CA GLN A 115 7.55 -11.74 -20.60
C GLN A 115 8.30 -10.97 -19.47
N GLN A 116 8.61 -11.74 -18.43
CA GLN A 116 9.46 -11.46 -17.27
C GLN A 116 10.82 -10.83 -17.64
N GLY A 117 11.19 -9.71 -17.00
CA GLY A 117 12.57 -9.19 -17.01
C GLY A 117 12.78 -7.73 -17.44
N ASP A 118 11.81 -7.08 -18.09
CA ASP A 118 11.97 -5.71 -18.57
C ASP A 118 11.58 -4.66 -17.50
N GLU A 119 12.52 -3.75 -17.15
CA GLU A 119 12.26 -2.62 -16.22
C GLU A 119 11.00 -1.83 -16.60
N ARG A 120 10.82 -1.58 -17.90
CA ARG A 120 9.67 -0.82 -18.42
C ARG A 120 8.35 -1.54 -18.15
N LEU A 121 8.32 -2.86 -18.33
CA LEU A 121 7.15 -3.67 -18.06
C LEU A 121 6.86 -3.72 -16.55
N ARG A 122 7.89 -3.95 -15.73
CA ARG A 122 7.76 -3.92 -14.27
C ARG A 122 7.18 -2.59 -13.81
N LEU A 123 7.70 -1.48 -14.32
CA LEU A 123 7.18 -0.15 -14.03
C LEU A 123 5.71 0.00 -14.44
N GLN A 124 5.33 -0.43 -15.65
CA GLN A 124 3.95 -0.38 -16.11
C GLN A 124 3.01 -1.22 -15.24
N THR A 125 3.45 -2.42 -14.85
CA THR A 125 2.70 -3.36 -14.00
C THR A 125 2.49 -2.78 -12.61
N LEU A 126 3.55 -2.28 -11.97
CA LEU A 126 3.46 -1.61 -10.67
C LEU A 126 2.62 -0.34 -10.72
N HIS A 127 2.68 0.42 -11.81
CA HIS A 127 1.85 1.61 -11.99
C HIS A 127 0.36 1.24 -12.12
N ALA A 128 0.04 0.21 -12.91
CA ALA A 128 -1.32 -0.30 -13.06
C ALA A 128 -1.85 -0.83 -11.72
N LEU A 129 -1.05 -1.60 -10.98
CA LEU A 129 -1.38 -2.07 -9.64
C LEU A 129 -1.69 -0.92 -8.68
N LEU A 130 -0.80 0.08 -8.59
CA LEU A 130 -1.00 1.23 -7.70
C LEU A 130 -2.24 2.03 -8.09
N GLN A 131 -2.53 2.15 -9.40
CA GLN A 131 -3.73 2.82 -9.87
C GLN A 131 -5.00 2.04 -9.49
N GLN A 132 -5.03 0.72 -9.70
CA GLN A 132 -6.16 -0.13 -9.29
C GLN A 132 -6.39 -0.03 -7.78
N LEU A 133 -5.32 -0.08 -6.98
CA LEU A 133 -5.38 0.06 -5.53
C LEU A 133 -5.98 1.41 -5.13
N ARG A 134 -5.48 2.52 -5.70
CA ARG A 134 -6.03 3.86 -5.43
C ARG A 134 -7.50 3.97 -5.78
N THR A 135 -7.88 3.46 -6.95
CA THR A 135 -9.28 3.47 -7.39
C THR A 135 -10.15 2.67 -6.44
N PHE A 136 -9.71 1.49 -5.98
CA PHE A 136 -10.46 0.71 -5.00
C PHE A 136 -10.64 1.45 -3.66
N TYR A 137 -9.58 2.07 -3.14
CA TYR A 137 -9.69 2.88 -1.93
C TYR A 137 -10.67 4.05 -2.09
N GLN A 138 -10.65 4.75 -3.22
CA GLN A 138 -11.46 5.94 -3.44
C GLN A 138 -12.91 5.62 -3.79
N ASP A 139 -13.13 4.71 -4.74
CA ASP A 139 -14.45 4.44 -5.30
C ASP A 139 -15.21 3.44 -4.43
N ASP A 140 -14.58 2.33 -4.06
CA ASP A 140 -15.23 1.23 -3.36
C ASP A 140 -15.23 1.44 -1.84
N LEU A 141 -14.09 1.84 -1.26
CA LEU A 141 -13.98 2.07 0.19
C LEU A 141 -14.40 3.49 0.63
N GLN A 142 -14.49 4.43 -0.31
CA GLN A 142 -14.74 5.85 -0.01
C GLN A 142 -13.70 6.40 0.99
N GLN A 143 -12.43 6.10 0.73
CA GLN A 143 -11.27 6.42 1.56
C GLN A 143 -10.16 7.10 0.73
N LEU A 144 -9.49 8.09 1.31
CA LEU A 144 -8.36 8.79 0.70
C LEU A 144 -7.05 8.35 1.36
N ILE A 145 -6.12 7.82 0.57
CA ILE A 145 -4.76 7.49 1.03
C ILE A 145 -3.98 8.80 1.27
N LEU A 146 -3.58 9.05 2.50
CA LEU A 146 -2.85 10.26 2.92
C LEU A 146 -1.36 10.04 3.18
N MET A 147 -0.93 8.78 3.35
CA MET A 147 0.49 8.45 3.30
C MET A 147 1.10 8.82 1.94
N THR A 148 2.40 9.07 1.91
CA THR A 148 3.13 9.25 0.65
C THR A 148 2.95 7.99 -0.20
N PRO A 149 2.48 8.10 -1.45
CA PRO A 149 2.22 6.94 -2.28
C PRO A 149 3.53 6.16 -2.56
N PRO A 150 3.47 4.83 -2.70
CA PRO A 150 4.63 4.01 -3.04
C PRO A 150 5.32 4.50 -4.31
N ASN A 151 6.64 4.71 -4.25
CA ASN A 151 7.44 5.12 -5.41
C ASN A 151 7.72 3.93 -6.33
N VAL A 152 6.81 3.68 -7.27
CA VAL A 152 6.90 2.58 -8.24
C VAL A 152 8.10 2.71 -9.20
N GLN A 153 8.64 3.91 -9.41
CA GLN A 153 9.84 4.11 -10.23
C GLN A 153 11.08 3.53 -9.53
N LEU A 154 11.19 3.76 -8.23
CA LEU A 154 12.27 3.19 -7.42
C LEU A 154 12.16 1.67 -7.36
N LEU A 155 10.96 1.13 -7.13
CA LEU A 155 10.71 -0.31 -7.13
C LEU A 155 11.01 -0.96 -8.49
N ALA A 156 10.75 -0.25 -9.60
CA ALA A 156 11.03 -0.78 -10.91
C ALA A 156 12.54 -0.89 -11.18
N ARG A 157 13.29 0.16 -10.85
CA ARG A 157 14.72 0.32 -11.16
C ARG A 157 15.64 -0.37 -10.17
N ASP A 158 15.52 -0.01 -8.89
CA ASP A 158 16.45 -0.38 -7.84
C ASP A 158 15.72 -1.01 -6.64
N PRO A 159 14.96 -2.11 -6.84
CA PRO A 159 14.08 -2.69 -5.82
C PRO A 159 14.83 -3.15 -4.55
N LEU A 160 16.08 -3.60 -4.70
CA LEU A 160 16.86 -4.20 -3.61
C LEU A 160 17.56 -3.18 -2.71
N THR A 161 17.36 -1.89 -2.96
CA THR A 161 17.88 -0.82 -2.09
C THR A 161 17.01 -0.70 -0.84
N GLU A 162 17.57 -0.20 0.26
CA GLU A 162 16.83 0.10 1.49
C GLU A 162 15.55 0.93 1.25
N PRO A 163 15.59 2.05 0.49
CA PRO A 163 14.37 2.77 0.16
C PRO A 163 13.43 1.93 -0.72
N GLY A 164 13.94 1.08 -1.62
CA GLY A 164 13.13 0.13 -2.39
C GLY A 164 12.35 -0.85 -1.50
N ILE A 165 12.98 -1.40 -0.46
CA ILE A 165 12.32 -2.27 0.53
C ILE A 165 11.20 -1.52 1.26
N GLU A 166 11.43 -0.26 1.65
CA GLU A 166 10.41 0.55 2.31
C GLU A 166 9.24 0.91 1.39
N GLU A 167 9.49 1.18 0.11
CA GLU A 167 8.42 1.38 -0.87
C GLU A 167 7.60 0.09 -1.10
N MET A 168 8.24 -1.08 -1.06
CA MET A 168 7.55 -2.38 -1.10
C MET A 168 6.70 -2.56 0.17
N ARG A 169 7.21 -2.20 1.35
CA ARG A 169 6.43 -2.25 2.60
C ARG A 169 5.15 -1.42 2.49
N LYS A 170 5.25 -0.17 2.03
CA LYS A 170 4.08 0.71 1.84
C LYS A 170 3.06 0.08 0.88
N LEU A 171 3.55 -0.51 -0.23
CA LEU A 171 2.69 -1.19 -1.20
C LEU A 171 1.97 -2.39 -0.58
N LEU A 172 2.68 -3.27 0.14
CA LEU A 172 2.09 -4.43 0.80
C LEU A 172 1.14 -4.04 1.94
N LEU A 173 1.45 -2.96 2.67
CA LEU A 173 0.60 -2.43 3.74
C LEU A 173 -0.75 -1.94 3.18
N LEU A 174 -0.72 -1.17 2.08
CA LEU A 174 -1.95 -0.76 1.39
C LEU A 174 -2.71 -1.95 0.80
N LEU A 175 -2.01 -2.95 0.27
CA LEU A 175 -2.65 -4.16 -0.24
C LEU A 175 -3.36 -4.95 0.87
N LEU A 176 -2.73 -5.08 2.05
CA LEU A 176 -3.33 -5.68 3.24
C LEU A 176 -4.57 -4.90 3.69
N GLY A 177 -4.48 -3.57 3.76
CA GLY A 177 -5.60 -2.70 4.10
C GLY A 177 -6.78 -2.83 3.15
N ALA A 178 -6.52 -2.98 1.85
CA ALA A 178 -7.56 -3.27 0.86
C ALA A 178 -8.14 -4.69 1.04
N ALA A 179 -7.30 -5.69 1.26
CA ALA A 179 -7.70 -7.09 1.40
C ALA A 179 -8.61 -7.35 2.62
N VAL A 180 -8.36 -6.70 3.76
CA VAL A 180 -9.19 -6.85 4.95
C VAL A 180 -10.49 -6.04 4.90
N GLN A 181 -10.63 -5.16 3.91
CA GLN A 181 -11.82 -4.33 3.68
C GLN A 181 -12.60 -4.73 2.42
N CYS A 182 -12.16 -5.74 1.66
CA CYS A 182 -12.87 -6.20 0.47
C CYS A 182 -14.07 -7.09 0.78
N GLU A 183 -14.85 -7.43 -0.24
CA GLU A 183 -16.04 -8.30 -0.11
C GLU A 183 -15.68 -9.69 0.45
N ARG A 184 -14.50 -10.21 0.06
CA ARG A 184 -13.99 -11.53 0.48
C ARG A 184 -13.14 -11.47 1.76
N LYS A 185 -13.26 -10.40 2.55
CA LYS A 185 -12.44 -10.20 3.76
C LYS A 185 -12.46 -11.39 4.73
N ALA A 186 -13.57 -12.13 4.84
CA ALA A 186 -13.66 -13.28 5.75
C ALA A 186 -12.59 -14.35 5.43
N GLU A 187 -12.38 -14.67 4.15
CA GLU A 187 -11.34 -15.62 3.72
C GLU A 187 -9.92 -15.09 3.95
N ILE A 188 -9.74 -13.77 3.89
CA ILE A 188 -8.45 -13.12 4.17
C ILE A 188 -8.16 -13.16 5.67
N ILE A 189 -9.16 -12.86 6.51
CA ILE A 189 -9.03 -12.89 7.97
C ILE A 189 -8.78 -14.31 8.46
N GLU A 190 -9.46 -15.31 7.93
CA GLU A 190 -9.23 -16.72 8.27
C GLU A 190 -7.77 -17.13 8.00
N ARG A 191 -7.19 -16.68 6.88
CA ARG A 191 -5.77 -16.94 6.59
C ARG A 191 -4.83 -16.25 7.57
N ILE A 192 -5.13 -15.01 7.96
CA ILE A 192 -4.34 -14.30 8.98
C ILE A 192 -4.42 -15.06 10.32
N GLN A 193 -5.61 -15.54 10.70
CA GLN A 193 -5.81 -16.33 11.92
C GLN A 193 -5.11 -17.70 11.90
N GLY A 194 -4.78 -18.22 10.71
CA GLY A 194 -3.98 -19.44 10.55
C GLY A 194 -2.47 -19.25 10.76
N LEU A 195 -1.98 -18.01 10.88
CA LEU A 195 -0.57 -17.70 11.11
C LEU A 195 -0.18 -17.87 12.59
N ASP A 196 1.10 -17.79 12.92
CA ASP A 196 1.57 -17.78 14.30
C ASP A 196 1.15 -16.50 15.06
N ILE A 197 1.09 -16.58 16.39
CA ILE A 197 0.55 -15.50 17.25
C ILE A 197 1.37 -14.20 17.12
N GLU A 198 2.69 -14.29 16.94
CA GLU A 198 3.56 -13.13 16.81
C GLU A 198 3.27 -12.39 15.51
N THR A 199 3.19 -13.12 14.40
CA THR A 199 2.81 -12.61 13.08
C THR A 199 1.40 -12.02 13.10
N GLN A 200 0.42 -12.69 13.72
CA GLN A 200 -0.94 -12.19 13.86
C GLN A 200 -0.98 -10.83 14.57
N THR A 201 -0.23 -10.70 15.67
CA THR A 201 -0.19 -9.46 16.46
C THR A 201 0.45 -8.31 15.68
N ALA A 202 1.52 -8.59 14.93
CA ALA A 202 2.16 -7.61 14.08
C ALA A 202 1.25 -7.20 12.91
N LEU A 203 0.56 -8.15 12.27
CA LEU A 203 -0.42 -7.87 11.22
C LEU A 203 -1.62 -7.09 11.74
N ALA A 204 -2.10 -7.38 12.95
CA ALA A 204 -3.19 -6.62 13.57
C ALA A 204 -2.80 -5.16 13.77
N SER A 205 -1.56 -4.90 14.19
CA SER A 205 -1.02 -3.54 14.32
C SER A 205 -0.94 -2.83 12.96
N ALA A 206 -0.47 -3.53 11.92
CA ALA A 206 -0.41 -3.02 10.55
C ALA A 206 -1.82 -2.73 9.97
N ILE A 207 -2.80 -3.58 10.27
CA ILE A 207 -4.20 -3.37 9.88
C ILE A 207 -4.76 -2.12 10.57
N GLN A 208 -4.52 -1.95 11.86
CA GLN A 208 -4.95 -0.74 12.58
C GLN A 208 -4.32 0.51 11.97
N GLU A 209 -3.02 0.48 11.68
CA GLU A 209 -2.31 1.59 11.02
C GLU A 209 -2.97 1.96 9.68
N VAL A 210 -3.25 0.99 8.81
CA VAL A 210 -3.75 1.28 7.45
C VAL A 210 -5.27 1.45 7.34
N THR A 211 -6.03 1.19 8.41
CA THR A 211 -7.51 1.28 8.39
C THR A 211 -8.08 2.28 9.39
N GLN A 212 -7.37 2.59 10.47
CA GLN A 212 -7.86 3.44 11.56
C GLN A 212 -7.03 4.70 11.77
N ASP A 213 -5.79 4.78 11.28
CA ASP A 213 -5.00 6.02 11.39
C ASP A 213 -5.41 7.03 10.30
N PRO A 214 -6.07 8.15 10.67
CA PRO A 214 -6.46 9.18 9.72
C PRO A 214 -5.27 9.93 9.11
N GLY A 215 -4.05 9.76 9.63
CA GLY A 215 -2.83 10.24 8.99
C GLY A 215 -2.39 9.38 7.79
N VAL A 216 -2.88 8.13 7.74
CA VAL A 216 -2.51 7.13 6.73
C VAL A 216 -3.62 6.96 5.71
N VAL A 217 -4.86 6.76 6.15
CA VAL A 217 -6.06 6.66 5.31
C VAL A 217 -7.22 7.43 5.94
N LEU A 218 -7.84 8.33 5.18
CA LEU A 218 -8.97 9.14 5.63
C LEU A 218 -10.29 8.66 5.03
N SER A 219 -11.24 8.26 5.87
CA SER A 219 -12.61 7.97 5.44
C SER A 219 -13.32 9.24 4.95
N LEU A 220 -13.85 9.23 3.72
CA LEU A 220 -14.59 10.34 3.11
C LEU A 220 -16.09 10.30 3.38
N GLN A 221 -16.59 9.22 4.00
CA GLN A 221 -17.99 9.12 4.38
C GLN A 221 -18.33 10.19 5.42
N TRP A 222 -19.25 11.10 5.10
CA TRP A 222 -19.60 12.24 5.95
C TRP A 222 -20.04 11.83 7.37
N GLY A 223 -20.79 10.72 7.49
CA GLY A 223 -21.18 10.17 8.79
C GLY A 223 -19.98 9.75 9.65
N ALA A 224 -18.95 9.19 9.03
CA ALA A 224 -17.70 8.81 9.70
C ALA A 224 -16.88 10.00 10.19
N LEU A 225 -16.82 11.06 9.38
CA LEU A 225 -16.11 12.29 9.72
C LEU A 225 -16.80 13.02 10.87
N ALA A 226 -18.13 12.92 10.96
CA ALA A 226 -18.91 13.48 12.05
C ALA A 226 -18.77 12.71 13.38
N GLU A 227 -18.35 11.43 13.32
CA GLU A 227 -18.09 10.59 14.50
C GLU A 227 -16.70 10.85 15.12
N LEU A 228 -15.79 11.52 14.40
CA LEU A 228 -14.46 11.86 14.90
C LEU A 228 -14.53 12.87 16.05
N HIS A 229 -13.63 12.73 17.02
CA HIS A 229 -13.54 13.70 18.10
C HIS A 229 -13.15 15.08 17.53
N PRO A 230 -13.72 16.21 18.01
CA PRO A 230 -13.46 17.54 17.43
C PRO A 230 -11.98 17.94 17.35
N LEU A 231 -11.16 17.49 18.32
CA LEU A 231 -9.70 17.69 18.31
C LEU A 231 -9.01 16.91 17.17
N GLU A 232 -9.45 15.68 16.92
CA GLU A 232 -8.91 14.84 15.85
C GLU A 232 -9.31 15.38 14.48
N LEU A 233 -10.56 15.81 14.33
CA LEU A 233 -11.04 16.47 13.12
C LEU A 233 -10.23 17.75 12.84
N THR A 234 -9.96 18.55 13.87
CA THR A 234 -9.14 19.76 13.74
C THR A 234 -7.72 19.41 13.29
N ARG A 235 -7.10 18.38 13.89
CA ARG A 235 -5.77 17.89 13.50
C ARG A 235 -5.76 17.45 12.03
N VAL A 236 -6.72 16.63 11.62
CA VAL A 236 -6.85 16.16 10.23
C VAL A 236 -7.04 17.33 9.26
N LEU A 237 -7.91 18.29 9.58
CA LEU A 237 -8.12 19.48 8.75
C LEU A 237 -6.85 20.33 8.64
N GLN A 238 -6.10 20.47 9.73
CA GLN A 238 -4.82 21.17 9.73
C GLN A 238 -3.79 20.44 8.85
N ASP A 239 -3.67 19.12 8.99
CA ASP A 239 -2.76 18.29 8.18
C ASP A 239 -3.13 18.31 6.70
N LEU A 240 -4.42 18.23 6.37
CA LEU A 240 -4.91 18.39 5.00
C LEU A 240 -4.60 19.79 4.46
N SER A 241 -4.82 20.83 5.27
CA SER A 241 -4.55 22.22 4.86
C SER A 241 -3.06 22.49 4.61
N SER A 242 -2.16 21.88 5.40
CA SER A 242 -0.72 22.03 5.24
C SER A 242 -0.24 21.29 3.99
N ARG A 243 -0.71 20.05 3.79
CA ARG A 243 -0.42 19.25 2.59
C ARG A 243 -0.95 19.89 1.32
N LEU A 244 -2.19 20.38 1.32
CA LEU A 244 -2.78 21.09 0.18
C LEU A 244 -1.99 22.36 -0.15
N ARG A 245 -1.56 23.12 0.86
CA ARG A 245 -0.68 24.29 0.65
C ARG A 245 0.65 23.87 0.01
N GLY A 246 1.27 22.81 0.51
CA GLY A 246 2.50 22.24 -0.08
C GLY A 246 2.32 21.88 -1.56
N LEU A 247 1.27 21.12 -1.90
CA LEU A 247 0.96 20.75 -3.28
C LEU A 247 0.70 21.97 -4.18
N VAL A 248 0.01 22.99 -3.67
CA VAL A 248 -0.21 24.24 -4.42
C VAL A 248 1.10 24.96 -4.66
N HIS A 249 1.98 25.03 -3.66
CA HIS A 249 3.32 25.62 -3.81
C HIS A 249 4.17 24.85 -4.82
N GLU A 250 4.21 23.52 -4.75
CA GLU A 250 4.94 22.68 -5.70
C GLU A 250 4.42 22.84 -7.13
N ARG A 251 3.09 22.87 -7.31
CA ARG A 251 2.47 23.13 -8.62
C ARG A 251 2.87 24.49 -9.16
N ASN A 252 2.82 25.53 -8.32
CA ASN A 252 3.16 26.89 -8.73
C ASN A 252 4.65 27.01 -9.11
N ALA A 253 5.55 26.43 -8.30
CA ALA A 253 6.98 26.37 -8.60
C ALA A 253 7.26 25.61 -9.91
N SER A 254 6.57 24.48 -10.13
CA SER A 254 6.69 23.70 -11.37
C SER A 254 6.21 24.47 -12.60
N ALA A 255 5.20 25.34 -12.45
CA ALA A 255 4.70 26.19 -13.52
C ALA A 255 5.68 27.33 -13.85
N GLU A 256 6.32 27.94 -12.84
CA GLU A 256 7.34 28.97 -13.01
C GLU A 256 8.59 28.44 -13.74
N VAL A 257 9.08 27.25 -13.35
CA VAL A 257 10.20 26.59 -14.03
C VAL A 257 9.87 26.28 -15.50
N ARG A 258 8.63 25.84 -15.77
CA ARG A 258 8.18 25.58 -17.14
C ARG A 258 8.05 26.86 -17.97
N GLY A 259 7.63 27.96 -17.35
CA GLY A 259 7.61 29.28 -17.97
C GLY A 259 9.01 29.81 -18.29
N ALA A 260 9.98 29.58 -17.40
CA ALA A 260 11.37 29.96 -17.60
C ALA A 260 12.06 29.17 -18.74
N LEU A 261 11.77 27.87 -18.87
CA LEU A 261 12.28 27.03 -19.97
C LEU A 261 11.64 27.34 -21.34
N GLY A 262 10.46 27.97 -21.35
CA GLY A 262 9.83 28.49 -22.57
C GLY A 262 10.43 29.79 -23.10
N HIS A 263 11.33 30.43 -22.33
CA HIS A 263 12.00 31.69 -22.66
C HIS A 263 13.50 31.48 -22.93
N ILE A 264 13.87 30.56 -23.82
CA ILE A 264 15.21 30.59 -24.43
C ILE A 264 15.18 31.68 -25.52
N PRO A 265 15.88 32.82 -25.37
CA PRO A 265 15.98 33.79 -26.45
C PRO A 265 16.74 33.16 -27.62
N ALA A 266 16.17 33.27 -28.83
CA ALA A 266 16.84 32.87 -30.06
C ALA A 266 18.22 33.54 -30.13
N THR A 267 19.27 32.74 -30.28
CA THR A 267 20.64 33.23 -30.45
C THR A 267 20.72 34.14 -31.67
N PRO A 268 21.28 35.36 -31.57
CA PRO A 268 21.42 36.23 -32.73
C PRO A 268 22.40 35.61 -33.73
N SER A 269 21.96 35.52 -34.98
CA SER A 269 22.76 35.06 -36.13
C SER A 269 24.02 35.91 -36.31
N PRO A 270 25.16 35.29 -36.70
CA PRO A 270 26.42 36.02 -36.85
C PRO A 270 26.35 37.01 -38.03
N PRO A 271 27.09 38.14 -37.97
CA PRO A 271 27.07 39.13 -39.03
C PRO A 271 27.70 38.56 -40.30
N CYS A 272 27.01 38.72 -41.43
CA CYS A 272 27.56 38.44 -42.76
C CYS A 272 28.78 39.34 -43.01
N ALA A 273 29.88 38.72 -43.45
CA ALA A 273 31.05 39.40 -43.99
C ALA A 273 30.82 39.87 -45.43
#